data_AF-A0AAV4MWU2-F1
#
_entry.id   AF-A0AAV4MWU2-F1
#
_cell.length_a   1.000
_cell.length_b   1.000
_cell.length_c   1.000
_cell.angle_alpha   90.00
_cell.angle_beta   90.00
_cell.angle_gamma   90.00
#
_symmetry.space_group_name_H-M   'P 1'
#
loop_
_entity.id
_entity.type
_entity.pdbx_description
1 polymer ?
#
loop_
_entity_poly.entity_id
_entity_poly.type
_entity_poly.pdbx_seq_one_letter_code
_entity_poly.pdbx_strand_id
1 'polypeptide(L)'
;MFFVPSLQHMTYMKIAVTLCNQTDMKAPFNELKTFHIDPYATEQFGIAFSIVDRASQKVNVLQIPEKLKQDLISVLESTVLRIDDWFIEHSYILEPDFDDMSSFHWRSEGSIDRVKTAQALLRREDAPARMRFKFASRYCLEVDVRRFGRRCSRFQV
;
A
#
# COMPACT_ATOMS: atom_id res chain seq x y z
N MET A 1 -1.22 18.19 -16.76
CA MET A 1 0.23 18.21 -17.02
C MET A 1 0.70 16.77 -16.97
N PHE A 2 1.30 16.24 -18.04
CA PHE A 2 1.86 14.88 -18.04
C PHE A 2 3.29 14.96 -17.52
N PHE A 3 3.53 14.48 -16.30
CA PHE A 3 4.88 14.32 -15.77
C PHE A 3 5.48 13.05 -16.37
N VAL A 4 6.59 13.20 -17.09
CA VAL A 4 7.40 12.08 -17.56
C VAL A 4 8.57 11.93 -16.59
N PRO A 5 8.59 10.91 -15.73
CA PRO A 5 9.66 10.73 -14.75
C PRO A 5 10.99 10.45 -15.44
N SER A 6 12.09 10.94 -14.86
CA SER A 6 13.44 10.60 -15.33
C SER A 6 13.74 9.12 -15.08
N LEU A 7 14.71 8.55 -15.81
CA LEU A 7 15.17 7.18 -15.56
C LEU A 7 15.69 7.00 -14.13
N GLN A 8 16.36 8.04 -13.60
CA GLN A 8 16.82 8.07 -12.23
C GLN A 8 15.66 7.97 -11.24
N HIS A 9 14.60 8.79 -11.41
CA HIS A 9 13.41 8.75 -10.57
C HIS A 9 12.73 7.38 -10.61
N MET A 10 12.52 6.82 -11.81
CA MET A 10 11.93 5.49 -11.97
C MET A 10 12.76 4.39 -11.30
N THR A 11 14.09 4.53 -11.32
CA THR A 11 15.01 3.60 -10.68
C THR A 11 14.91 3.68 -9.17
N TYR A 12 14.95 4.89 -8.59
CA TYR A 12 14.75 5.07 -7.15
C TYR A 12 13.40 4.56 -6.69
N MET A 13 12.35 4.84 -7.45
CA MET A 13 11.01 4.36 -7.11
C MET A 13 10.94 2.83 -7.09
N LYS A 14 11.52 2.17 -8.10
CA LYS A 14 11.60 0.70 -8.11
C LYS A 14 12.34 0.15 -6.89
N ILE A 15 13.46 0.76 -6.51
CA ILE A 15 14.22 0.33 -5.33
C ILE A 15 13.40 0.55 -4.06
N ALA A 16 12.81 1.72 -3.87
CA ALA A 16 11.99 2.05 -2.71
C ALA A 16 10.80 1.09 -2.55
N VAL A 17 10.02 0.85 -3.62
CA VAL A 17 8.92 -0.12 -3.62
C VAL A 17 9.42 -1.52 -3.27
N THR A 18 10.55 -1.92 -3.84
CA THR A 18 11.12 -3.24 -3.58
C THR A 18 11.51 -3.39 -2.11
N LEU A 19 12.12 -2.36 -1.51
CA LEU A 19 12.47 -2.33 -0.09
C LEU A 19 11.21 -2.41 0.79
N CYS A 20 10.17 -1.61 0.51
CA CYS A 20 8.91 -1.64 1.27
C CYS A 20 8.19 -2.99 1.18
N ASN A 21 8.34 -3.72 0.08
CA ASN A 21 7.69 -5.02 -0.13
C ASN A 21 8.49 -6.21 0.45
N GLN A 22 9.65 -5.99 1.07
CA GLN A 22 10.42 -7.06 1.69
C GLN A 22 9.65 -7.70 2.86
N THR A 23 9.83 -9.01 3.05
CA THR A 23 9.08 -9.78 4.06
C THR A 23 9.19 -9.20 5.46
N ASP A 24 10.35 -8.68 5.83
CA ASP A 24 10.60 -8.11 7.16
C ASP A 24 10.00 -6.70 7.35
N MET A 25 9.54 -6.07 6.27
CA MET A 25 8.77 -4.82 6.31
C MET A 25 7.26 -5.05 6.48
N LYS A 26 6.77 -6.28 6.23
CA LYS A 26 5.33 -6.58 6.29
C LYS A 26 4.74 -6.36 7.68
N ALA A 27 5.43 -6.78 8.74
CA ALA A 27 4.93 -6.64 10.11
C ALA A 27 4.73 -5.16 10.51
N PRO A 28 5.72 -4.27 10.35
CA PRO A 28 5.52 -2.83 10.56
C PRO A 28 4.38 -2.22 9.75
N PHE A 29 4.24 -2.59 8.46
CA PHE A 29 3.12 -2.07 7.65
C PHE A 29 1.77 -2.63 8.08
N ASN A 30 1.70 -3.88 8.56
CA ASN A 30 0.47 -4.43 9.13
C ASN A 30 0.09 -3.74 10.44
N GLU A 31 1.06 -3.38 11.28
CA GLU A 31 0.85 -2.57 12.47
C GLU A 31 0.28 -1.19 12.11
N LEU A 32 0.90 -0.50 11.16
CA LEU A 32 0.41 0.78 10.63
C LEU A 32 -1.01 0.68 10.09
N LYS A 33 -1.30 -0.37 9.32
CA LYS A 33 -2.65 -0.62 8.79
C LYS A 33 -3.66 -0.88 9.91
N THR A 34 -3.30 -1.71 10.90
CA THR A 34 -4.17 -2.05 12.02
C THR A 34 -4.51 -0.82 12.84
N PHE A 35 -3.52 0.05 13.05
CA PHE A 35 -3.71 1.36 13.68
C PHE A 35 -4.81 2.16 12.98
N HIS A 36 -4.78 2.26 11.64
CA HIS A 36 -5.80 3.02 10.89
C HIS A 36 -7.18 2.37 10.90
N ILE A 37 -7.25 1.04 11.05
CA ILE A 37 -8.51 0.30 11.16
C ILE A 37 -9.14 0.49 12.55
N ASP A 38 -8.33 0.58 13.60
CA ASP A 38 -8.79 0.70 14.99
C ASP A 38 -9.08 2.18 15.36
N PRO A 39 -10.36 2.57 15.55
CA PRO A 39 -10.72 3.94 15.90
C PRO A 39 -10.27 4.35 17.31
N TYR A 40 -9.77 3.42 18.13
CA TYR A 40 -9.32 3.68 19.50
C TYR A 40 -7.80 3.71 19.67
N ALA A 41 -7.02 3.53 18.60
CA ALA A 41 -5.57 3.51 18.68
C ALA A 41 -5.00 4.92 18.93
N THR A 42 -4.05 5.05 19.88
CA THR A 42 -3.61 6.35 20.42
C THR A 42 -2.20 6.81 20.01
N GLU A 43 -1.43 6.03 19.24
CA GLU A 43 -0.02 6.34 18.90
C GLU A 43 0.30 6.33 17.39
N GLN A 44 -0.18 7.33 16.64
CA GLN A 44 -0.08 7.40 15.17
C GLN A 44 1.33 7.71 14.62
N PHE A 45 2.00 8.73 15.18
CA PHE A 45 3.17 9.36 14.54
C PHE A 45 4.45 8.50 14.59
N GLY A 46 4.56 7.56 15.53
CA GLY A 46 5.76 6.75 15.70
C GLY A 46 5.93 5.66 14.63
N ILE A 47 4.82 5.11 14.10
CA ILE A 47 4.86 3.90 13.28
C ILE A 47 5.37 4.18 11.87
N ALA A 48 4.82 5.18 11.17
CA ALA A 48 5.31 5.53 9.83
C ALA A 48 6.78 5.99 9.85
N PHE A 49 7.18 6.74 10.88
CA PHE A 49 8.58 7.15 11.07
C PHE A 49 9.50 5.95 11.32
N SER A 50 9.09 4.97 12.13
CA SER A 50 9.91 3.77 12.39
C SER A 50 10.07 2.89 11.15
N ILE A 51 9.05 2.83 10.27
CA ILE A 51 9.12 2.16 8.98
C ILE A 51 10.16 2.84 8.08
N VAL A 52 10.12 4.17 8.00
CA VAL A 52 11.11 4.96 7.25
C VAL A 52 12.51 4.73 7.79
N ASP A 53 12.71 4.81 9.10
CA ASP A 53 14.03 4.60 9.72
C ASP A 53 14.58 3.20 9.39
N ARG A 54 13.77 2.16 9.59
CA ARG A 54 14.15 0.78 9.27
C ARG A 54 14.51 0.60 7.80
N ALA A 55 13.73 1.15 6.89
CA ALA A 55 14.04 1.06 5.47
C ALA A 55 15.25 1.94 5.08
N SER A 56 15.49 3.05 5.77
CA SER A 56 16.66 3.90 5.60
C SER A 56 17.94 3.21 6.06
N GLN A 57 17.90 2.43 7.14
CA GLN A 57 19.00 1.56 7.55
C GLN A 57 19.39 0.57 6.45
N LYS A 58 18.40 0.00 5.74
CA LYS A 58 18.64 -0.87 4.57
C LYS A 58 19.28 -0.13 3.40
N VAL A 59 18.95 1.15 3.19
CA VAL A 59 19.63 1.99 2.18
C VAL A 59 21.07 2.28 2.61
N ASN A 60 21.29 2.54 3.90
CA ASN A 60 22.60 2.91 4.42
C ASN A 60 23.66 1.81 4.30
N VAL A 61 23.25 0.53 4.30
CA VAL A 61 24.16 -0.61 4.07
C VAL A 61 24.53 -0.81 2.60
N LEU A 62 23.87 -0.13 1.66
CA LEU A 62 24.21 -0.23 0.24
C LEU A 62 25.56 0.43 -0.05
N GLN A 63 26.37 -0.20 -0.90
CA GLN A 63 27.65 0.32 -1.35
C GLN A 63 27.46 1.31 -2.52
N ILE A 64 26.72 2.39 -2.27
CA ILE A 64 26.46 3.47 -3.23
C ILE A 64 26.90 4.82 -2.66
N PRO A 65 27.21 5.82 -3.51
CA PRO A 65 27.53 7.17 -3.06
C PRO A 65 26.48 7.78 -2.13
N GLU A 66 26.94 8.56 -1.15
CA GLU A 66 26.11 9.15 -0.09
C GLU A 66 24.96 10.00 -0.65
N LYS A 67 25.23 10.77 -1.71
CA LYS A 67 24.21 11.57 -2.38
C LYS A 67 23.05 10.71 -2.90
N LEU A 68 23.36 9.53 -3.46
CA LEU A 68 22.32 8.61 -3.94
C LEU A 68 21.54 7.97 -2.79
N LYS A 69 22.18 7.75 -1.63
CA LYS A 69 21.49 7.28 -0.42
C LYS A 69 20.47 8.30 0.06
N GLN A 70 20.87 9.56 0.16
CA GLN A 70 19.98 10.66 0.57
C GLN A 70 18.79 10.81 -0.40
N ASP A 71 19.04 10.79 -1.70
CA ASP A 71 17.98 10.88 -2.71
C ASP A 71 17.03 9.67 -2.63
N LEU A 72 17.56 8.46 -2.42
CA LEU A 72 16.76 7.25 -2.26
C LEU A 72 15.95 7.25 -0.96
N ILE A 73 16.51 7.74 0.15
CA ILE A 73 15.79 7.89 1.44
C ILE A 73 14.61 8.85 1.28
N SER A 74 14.80 9.98 0.59
CA SER A 74 13.70 10.92 0.32
C SER A 74 12.58 10.28 -0.52
N VAL A 75 12.93 9.49 -1.55
CA VAL A 75 11.93 8.74 -2.33
C VAL A 75 11.26 7.67 -1.48
N LEU A 76 12.00 7.00 -0.61
CA LEU A 76 11.48 5.99 0.32
C LEU A 76 10.49 6.58 1.32
N GLU A 77 10.80 7.72 1.93
CA GLU A 77 9.87 8.48 2.78
C GLU A 77 8.56 8.74 2.05
N SER A 78 8.66 9.27 0.83
CA SER A 78 7.46 9.52 0.02
C SER A 78 6.69 8.23 -0.30
N THR A 79 7.38 7.11 -0.48
CA THR A 79 6.77 5.80 -0.77
C THR A 79 5.99 5.30 0.44
N VAL A 80 6.56 5.38 1.65
CA VAL A 80 5.90 5.01 2.90
C VAL A 80 4.64 5.84 3.11
N LEU A 81 4.72 7.16 2.91
CA LEU A 81 3.55 8.04 3.01
C LEU A 81 2.45 7.70 2.02
N ARG A 82 2.78 7.28 0.79
CA ARG A 82 1.76 6.84 -0.19
C ARG A 82 1.06 5.54 0.21
N ILE A 83 1.79 4.64 0.88
CA ILE A 83 1.20 3.42 1.45
C ILE A 83 0.30 3.79 2.62
N ASP A 84 0.74 4.70 3.47
CA ASP A 84 -0.02 5.21 4.61
C ASP A 84 -1.33 5.89 4.16
N ASP A 85 -1.26 6.78 3.17
CA ASP A 85 -2.43 7.41 2.53
C ASP A 85 -3.43 6.35 2.04
N TRP A 86 -2.95 5.27 1.42
CA TRP A 86 -3.82 4.18 0.99
C TRP A 86 -4.51 3.51 2.16
N PHE A 87 -3.81 3.25 3.27
CA PHE A 87 -4.40 2.66 4.47
C PHE A 87 -5.44 3.57 5.11
N ILE A 88 -5.16 4.87 5.23
CA ILE A 88 -6.10 5.87 5.77
C ILE A 88 -7.37 5.93 4.91
N GLU A 89 -7.22 6.07 3.58
CA GLU A 89 -8.36 6.22 2.66
C GLU A 89 -9.28 4.99 2.60
N HIS A 90 -8.75 3.83 2.98
CA HIS A 90 -9.45 2.55 2.87
C HIS A 90 -9.64 1.84 4.21
N SER A 91 -9.40 2.50 5.34
CA SER A 91 -9.46 1.89 6.68
C SER A 91 -10.77 1.15 6.98
N TYR A 92 -11.91 1.68 6.51
CA TYR A 92 -13.23 1.05 6.66
C TYR A 92 -13.48 -0.16 5.72
N ILE A 93 -12.56 -0.43 4.79
CA ILE A 93 -12.60 -1.54 3.83
C ILE A 93 -11.56 -2.62 4.16
N LEU A 94 -10.37 -2.20 4.56
CA LEU A 94 -9.22 -3.07 4.81
C LEU A 94 -9.49 -4.04 5.97
N GLU A 95 -8.81 -5.17 5.92
CA GLU A 95 -8.87 -6.22 6.95
C GLU A 95 -7.46 -6.35 7.58
N PRO A 96 -7.33 -6.41 8.93
CA PRO A 96 -6.03 -6.31 9.61
C PRO A 96 -4.96 -7.30 9.13
N ASP A 97 -5.32 -8.55 8.89
CA ASP A 97 -4.36 -9.61 8.54
C ASP A 97 -4.18 -9.83 7.03
N PHE A 98 -4.85 -9.05 6.18
CA PHE A 98 -4.78 -9.24 4.74
C PHE A 98 -3.61 -8.46 4.10
N ASP A 99 -2.75 -9.13 3.32
CA ASP A 99 -1.60 -8.49 2.66
C ASP A 99 -2.02 -7.68 1.42
N ASP A 100 -2.53 -6.47 1.58
CA ASP A 100 -2.93 -5.59 0.47
C ASP A 100 -1.76 -5.14 -0.41
N MET A 101 -0.59 -4.93 0.21
CA MET A 101 0.56 -4.31 -0.43
C MET A 101 1.09 -5.12 -1.60
N SER A 102 1.02 -6.45 -1.49
CA SER A 102 1.35 -7.36 -2.60
C SER A 102 0.53 -7.13 -3.88
N SER A 103 -0.62 -6.44 -3.78
CA SER A 103 -1.51 -6.12 -4.90
C SER A 103 -1.36 -4.67 -5.40
N PHE A 104 -0.45 -3.88 -4.81
CA PHE A 104 -0.26 -2.48 -5.20
C PHE A 104 0.31 -2.38 -6.61
N HIS A 105 -0.42 -1.64 -7.45
CA HIS A 105 0.02 -1.31 -8.79
C HIS A 105 0.65 0.08 -8.81
N TRP A 106 1.97 0.15 -8.75
CA TRP A 106 2.71 1.41 -8.77
C TRP A 106 2.79 2.01 -10.18
N ARG A 107 2.54 3.31 -10.27
CA ARG A 107 2.78 4.10 -11.48
C ARG A 107 4.24 4.56 -11.53
N SER A 108 4.72 4.89 -12.73
CA SER A 108 6.12 5.30 -12.96
C SER A 108 6.53 6.54 -12.18
N GLU A 109 5.59 7.44 -11.88
CA GLU A 109 5.82 8.63 -11.07
C GLU A 109 5.88 8.37 -9.56
N GLY A 110 5.56 7.15 -9.10
CA GLY A 110 5.62 6.78 -7.69
C GLY A 110 4.29 6.87 -6.93
N SER A 111 3.17 7.01 -7.65
CA SER A 111 1.83 6.93 -7.05
C SER A 111 1.25 5.51 -7.16
N ILE A 112 0.34 5.14 -6.26
CA ILE A 112 -0.42 3.89 -6.38
C ILE A 112 -1.59 4.11 -7.35
N ASP A 113 -1.68 3.31 -8.41
CA ASP A 113 -2.84 3.27 -9.29
C ASP A 113 -4.02 2.62 -8.57
N ARG A 114 -4.83 3.45 -7.96
CA ARG A 114 -5.93 3.03 -7.09
C ARG A 114 -6.89 2.04 -7.76
N VAL A 115 -7.28 2.29 -9.01
CA VAL A 115 -8.24 1.45 -9.74
C VAL A 115 -7.60 0.12 -10.09
N LYS A 116 -6.36 0.11 -10.59
CA LYS A 116 -5.66 -1.14 -10.91
C LYS A 116 -5.34 -1.96 -9.67
N THR A 117 -4.97 -1.32 -8.57
CA THR A 117 -4.77 -1.97 -7.26
C THR A 117 -6.07 -2.61 -6.77
N ALA A 118 -7.19 -1.87 -6.79
CA ALA A 118 -8.49 -2.43 -6.44
C ALA A 118 -8.85 -3.63 -7.33
N GLN A 119 -8.68 -3.53 -8.64
CA GLN A 119 -8.92 -4.66 -9.55
C GLN A 119 -8.00 -5.87 -9.26
N ALA A 120 -6.74 -5.65 -8.90
CA ALA A 120 -5.83 -6.72 -8.49
C ALA A 120 -6.31 -7.41 -7.20
N LEU A 121 -6.73 -6.63 -6.21
CA LEU A 121 -7.31 -7.13 -4.95
C LEU A 121 -8.57 -7.97 -5.20
N LEU A 122 -9.44 -7.57 -6.13
CA LEU A 122 -10.67 -8.33 -6.46
C LEU A 122 -10.40 -9.70 -7.09
N ARG A 123 -9.26 -9.83 -7.79
CA ARG A 123 -8.84 -11.08 -8.45
C ARG A 123 -8.22 -12.07 -7.48
N ARG A 124 -7.81 -11.64 -6.29
CA ARG A 124 -7.27 -12.51 -5.26
C ARG A 124 -8.36 -13.40 -4.67
N GLU A 125 -8.11 -14.70 -4.69
CA GLU A 125 -9.06 -15.71 -4.22
C GLU A 125 -9.14 -15.74 -2.69
N ASP A 126 -8.00 -15.47 -2.04
CA ASP A 126 -7.83 -15.37 -0.59
C ASP A 126 -8.37 -14.05 0.00
N ALA A 127 -8.73 -13.08 -0.84
CA ALA A 127 -9.34 -11.83 -0.38
C ALA A 127 -10.75 -12.06 0.22
N PRO A 128 -11.05 -11.54 1.41
CA PRO A 128 -12.37 -11.66 2.03
C PRO A 128 -13.49 -11.14 1.11
N ALA A 129 -14.61 -11.86 1.05
CA ALA A 129 -15.71 -11.51 0.14
C ALA A 129 -16.30 -10.12 0.43
N ARG A 130 -16.42 -9.76 1.71
CA ARG A 130 -16.89 -8.45 2.16
C ARG A 130 -15.97 -7.32 1.70
N MET A 131 -14.66 -7.50 1.89
CA MET A 131 -13.63 -6.57 1.45
C MET A 131 -13.68 -6.38 -0.08
N ARG A 132 -13.78 -7.48 -0.85
CA ARG A 132 -13.94 -7.42 -2.32
C ARG A 132 -15.19 -6.64 -2.74
N PHE A 133 -16.34 -6.90 -2.11
CA PHE A 133 -17.56 -6.15 -2.41
C PHE A 133 -17.43 -4.66 -2.11
N LYS A 134 -16.83 -4.29 -0.98
CA LYS A 134 -16.59 -2.90 -0.59
C LYS A 134 -15.64 -2.19 -1.57
N PHE A 135 -14.53 -2.82 -1.96
CA PHE A 135 -13.63 -2.27 -2.98
C PHE A 135 -14.33 -2.08 -4.34
N ALA A 136 -15.06 -3.10 -4.80
CA ALA A 136 -15.80 -2.99 -6.06
C ALA A 136 -16.81 -1.84 -6.03
N SER A 137 -17.51 -1.65 -4.90
CA SER A 137 -18.45 -0.54 -4.69
C SER A 137 -17.75 0.81 -4.66
N ARG A 138 -16.65 0.93 -3.90
CA ARG A 138 -15.88 2.17 -3.74
C ARG A 138 -15.33 2.71 -5.06
N TYR A 139 -14.95 1.80 -5.97
CA TYR A 139 -14.36 2.11 -7.27
C TYR A 139 -15.34 1.96 -8.45
N CYS A 140 -16.65 1.81 -8.18
CA CYS A 140 -17.71 1.71 -9.19
C CYS A 140 -17.47 0.61 -10.25
N LEU A 141 -16.93 -0.53 -9.83
CA LEU A 141 -16.65 -1.68 -10.70
C LEU A 141 -17.92 -2.54 -10.84
N GLU A 142 -18.89 -2.09 -11.64
CA GLU A 142 -20.26 -2.64 -11.66
C GLU A 142 -20.36 -4.16 -11.83
N VAL A 143 -19.55 -4.74 -12.72
CA VAL A 143 -19.53 -6.20 -12.95
C VAL A 143 -19.15 -6.94 -11.66
N ASP A 144 -18.13 -6.44 -10.97
CA ASP A 144 -17.64 -7.02 -9.72
C ASP A 144 -18.61 -6.76 -8.57
N VAL A 145 -19.26 -5.60 -8.50
CA VAL A 145 -20.32 -5.31 -7.53
C VAL A 145 -21.45 -6.33 -7.64
N ARG A 146 -21.93 -6.60 -8.86
CA ARG A 146 -22.99 -7.61 -9.10
C ARG A 146 -22.51 -9.04 -8.80
N ARG A 147 -21.22 -9.32 -9.01
CA ARG A 147 -20.61 -10.63 -8.74
C ARG A 147 -20.50 -10.90 -7.25
N PHE A 148 -19.97 -9.95 -6.48
CA PHE A 148 -19.72 -10.11 -5.05
C PHE A 148 -20.95 -9.80 -4.18
N GLY A 149 -21.84 -8.90 -4.61
CA GLY A 149 -23.07 -8.57 -3.88
C GLY A 149 -24.01 -9.77 -3.69
N ARG A 150 -24.11 -10.64 -4.71
CA ARG A 150 -24.88 -11.89 -4.64
C ARG A 150 -24.33 -12.92 -3.63
N ARG A 151 -23.05 -12.81 -3.26
CA ARG A 151 -22.42 -13.66 -2.25
C ARG A 151 -22.65 -13.11 -0.85
N CYS A 152 -22.66 -11.78 -0.68
CA CYS A 152 -22.95 -11.15 0.61
C CYS A 152 -24.42 -11.32 1.05
N SER A 153 -25.37 -11.40 0.12
CA SER A 153 -26.80 -11.64 0.43
C SER A 153 -27.13 -13.06 0.89
N ARG A 154 -26.18 -14.00 0.85
CA ARG A 154 -26.36 -15.38 1.37
C ARG A 154 -25.93 -15.56 2.83
N PHE A 155 -25.38 -14.52 3.46
CA PHE A 155 -24.96 -14.52 4.86
C PHE A 155 -25.88 -13.65 5.75
N GLN A 156 -27.05 -13.27 5.24
CA GLN A 156 -28.17 -12.73 6.04
C GLN A 156 -29.23 -13.82 6.19
N VAL A 157 -28.98 -14.79 7.06
CA VAL A 157 -29.99 -15.66 7.67
C VAL A 157 -29.68 -15.72 9.16
#